data_AF-A0A399I8H2-F1
#
_entry.id   AF-A0A399I8H2-F1
#
_cell.length_a   1.000
_cell.length_b   1.000
_cell.length_c   1.000
_cell.angle_alpha   90.00
_cell.angle_beta   90.00
_cell.angle_gamma   90.00
#
_symmetry.space_group_name_H-M   'P 1'
#
loop_
_entity.id
_entity.type
_entity.pdbx_description
1 polymer ?
#
loop_
_entity_poly.entity_id
_entity_poly.type
_entity_poly.pdbx_seq_one_letter_code
_entity_poly.pdbx_strand_id
1 'polypeptide(L)' 'MFLARDKDKTLYLFNKLPVRGDNCWWAESGVDGTYLRLEASLYPEVTWESDPLPVFLSTVPISEA' A
#
# COMPACT_ATOMS: atom_id res chain seq x y z
N MET A 1 -7.42 -0.30 -5.27
CA MET A 1 -6.60 -0.63 -4.08
C MET A 1 -5.84 0.61 -3.67
N PHE A 2 -5.15 0.59 -2.54
CA PHE A 2 -4.48 1.77 -1.99
C PHE A 2 -3.09 1.40 -1.46
N LEU A 3 -2.07 2.16 -1.85
CA LEU A 3 -0.73 2.06 -1.27
C LEU A 3 -0.61 3.03 -0.11
N ALA A 4 -0.06 2.56 1.01
CA ALA A 4 0.29 3.43 2.12
C ALA A 4 1.57 2.94 2.79
N ARG A 5 2.33 3.88 3.34
CA ARG A 5 3.61 3.60 4.01
C ARG A 5 3.50 3.93 5.49
N ASP A 6 3.92 3.00 6.32
CA ASP A 6 4.01 3.17 7.78
C ASP A 6 5.22 4.04 8.16
N LYS A 7 5.27 4.52 9.40
CA LYS A 7 6.40 5.34 9.90
C LYS A 7 7.74 4.62 9.83
N ASP A 8 7.73 3.29 9.92
CA ASP A 8 8.92 2.44 9.82
C ASP A 8 9.40 2.22 8.37
N LYS A 9 8.74 2.89 7.41
CA LYS A 9 8.96 2.83 5.96
C LYS A 9 8.46 1.55 5.30
N THR A 10 7.76 0.68 6.03
CA THR A 10 7.13 -0.51 5.44
C THR A 10 5.99 -0.11 4.52
N LEU A 11 5.98 -0.67 3.30
CA LEU A 11 4.97 -0.41 2.28
C LEU A 11 3.92 -1.50 2.27
N TYR A 12 2.66 -1.09 2.22
CA TYR A 12 1.52 -1.99 2.14
C TYR A 12 0.57 -1.63 1.00
N LEU A 13 -0.07 -2.66 0.45
CA LEU A 13 -1.19 -2.56 -0.48
C LEU A 13 -2.46 -3.00 0.21
N PHE A 14 -3.42 -2.08 0.36
CA PHE A 14 -4.72 -2.32 0.98
C PHE A 14 -5.80 -2.51 -0.09
N ASN A 15 -6.72 -3.45 0.15
CA ASN A 15 -7.87 -3.66 -0.75
C ASN A 15 -8.92 -2.53 -0.67
N LYS A 16 -9.03 -1.88 0.50
CA LYS A 16 -9.88 -0.74 0.83
C LYS A 16 -9.03 0.44 1.32
N LEU A 17 -9.64 1.63 1.42
CA LEU A 17 -8.95 2.80 1.92
C LEU A 17 -8.55 2.58 3.39
N PRO A 18 -7.25 2.63 3.74
CA PRO A 18 -6.83 2.42 5.11
C PRO A 18 -7.06 3.67 5.97
N VAL A 19 -7.13 3.46 7.28
CA VAL A 19 -7.25 4.52 8.30
C VAL A 19 -5.88 4.76 8.92
N ARG A 20 -5.47 6.02 9.00
CA ARG A 20 -4.19 6.39 9.63
C ARG A 20 -4.29 6.21 11.15
N GLY A 21 -3.46 5.33 11.71
CA GLY A 21 -3.25 5.21 13.16
C GLY A 21 -2.05 6.04 13.62
N ASP A 22 -1.56 5.75 14.84
CA ASP A 22 -0.44 6.51 15.40
C ASP A 22 0.90 6.23 14.71
N ASN A 23 1.15 4.98 14.31
CA ASN A 23 2.42 4.55 13.70
C ASN A 23 2.26 3.73 12.41
N CYS A 24 1.05 3.23 12.17
CA CYS A 24 0.74 2.35 11.05
C CYS A 24 -0.64 2.65 10.45
N TRP A 25 -0.83 2.22 9.22
CA TRP A 25 -2.11 2.25 8.52
C TRP A 25 -2.93 0.99 8.81
N TRP A 26 -4.19 1.18 9.19
CA TRP A 26 -5.11 0.10 9.55
C TRP A 26 -6.10 -0.19 8.42
N ALA A 27 -6.26 -1.47 8.08
CA ALA A 27 -7.44 -1.92 7.36
C ALA A 27 -8.65 -1.90 8.32
N GLU A 28 -9.83 -1.49 7.85
CA GLU A 28 -11.07 -1.60 8.64
C GLU A 28 -11.32 -3.07 9.02
N SER A 29 -11.32 -3.32 10.33
CA SER A 29 -11.81 -4.49 11.07
C SER A 29 -11.83 -5.85 10.36
N GLY A 30 -10.86 -6.69 10.73
CA GLY A 30 -11.21 -8.02 11.24
C GLY A 30 -10.80 -9.26 10.47
N VAL A 31 -10.05 -9.17 9.36
CA VAL A 31 -9.62 -10.38 8.64
C VAL A 31 -8.19 -10.25 8.12
N ASP A 32 -7.37 -11.25 8.44
CA ASP A 32 -6.08 -11.52 7.78
C ASP A 32 -6.31 -11.60 6.26
N GLY A 33 -5.51 -10.87 5.47
CA GLY A 33 -5.62 -10.84 4.00
C GLY A 33 -6.30 -9.59 3.40
N THR A 34 -6.59 -8.57 4.22
CA THR A 34 -7.08 -7.26 3.73
C THR A 34 -5.98 -6.36 3.17
N TYR A 35 -4.71 -6.71 3.42
CA TYR A 35 -3.54 -6.02 2.91
C TYR A 35 -2.39 -6.98 2.60
N LEU A 36 -1.47 -6.53 1.75
CA LEU A 36 -0.24 -7.23 1.41
C LEU A 36 0.95 -6.33 1.74
N ARG A 37 2.00 -6.90 2.34
CA ARG A 37 3.29 -6.23 2.46
C ARG A 37 4.01 -6.29 1.11
N LEU A 38 4.53 -5.15 0.67
CA LEU A 38 5.32 -5.05 -0.56
C LEU A 38 6.80 -4.81 -0.24
N GLU A 39 7.63 -4.94 -1.27
CA GLU A 39 9.03 -4.52 -1.22
C GLU A 39 9.09 -2.98 -1.03
N ALA A 40 9.94 -2.52 -0.11
CA ALA A 40 9.89 -1.14 0.39
C ALA A 40 10.49 -0.11 -0.58
N SER A 41 11.34 -0.53 -1.52
CA SER A 41 11.92 0.35 -2.54
C SER A 41 10.93 0.71 -3.64
N LEU A 42 9.85 -0.08 -3.80
CA LEU A 42 8.73 0.28 -4.69
C LEU A 42 8.06 1.57 -4.20
N TYR A 43 7.60 2.38 -5.17
CA TYR A 43 6.83 3.61 -4.94
C TYR A 43 7.45 4.55 -3.89
N PRO A 44 8.67 5.08 -4.12
CA PRO A 44 9.36 5.98 -3.19
C PRO A 44 8.62 7.29 -2.92
N GLU A 45 7.69 7.68 -3.81
CA GLU A 45 6.82 8.84 -3.67
C GLU A 45 5.74 8.69 -2.58
N VAL A 46 5.42 7.46 -2.17
CA VAL A 46 4.47 7.20 -1.09
C VAL A 46 5.20 7.31 0.25
N THR A 47 4.83 8.27 1.09
CA THR A 47 5.43 8.51 2.42
C THR A 47 4.40 8.34 3.54
N TRP A 48 4.85 8.41 4.80
CA TRP A 48 3.94 8.40 5.95
C TRP A 48 2.99 9.60 5.94
N GLU A 49 3.48 10.75 5.51
CA GLU A 49 2.75 12.02 5.50
C GLU A 49 1.74 12.10 4.35
N SER A 50 1.99 11.39 3.24
CA SER A 50 1.10 11.37 2.08
C SER A 50 -0.21 10.65 2.36
N ASP A 51 -1.26 11.03 1.62
CA ASP A 51 -2.50 10.28 1.58
C ASP A 51 -2.29 8.92 0.86
N PRO A 52 -3.10 7.89 1.16
CA PRO A 52 -2.98 6.60 0.48
C PRO A 52 -3.18 6.74 -1.03
N LEU A 53 -2.23 6.22 -1.81
CA LEU A 53 -2.22 6.34 -3.27
C LEU A 53 -3.16 5.30 -3.90
N PRO A 54 -4.21 5.69 -4.65
CA PRO A 54 -5.08 4.75 -5.35
C PRO A 54 -4.33 4.07 -6.50
N VAL A 55 -4.44 2.74 -6.58
CA VAL A 55 -3.81 1.93 -7.63
C VAL A 55 -4.76 0.86 -8.18
N PHE A 56 -4.49 0.41 -9.40
CA PHE A 56 -5.19 -0.67 -10.09
C PHE A 56 -4.18 -1.70 -10.61
N LEU A 57 -4.60 -2.96 -10.66
CA LEU A 57 -3.82 -4.01 -11.34
C LEU A 57 -3.97 -3.81 -12.84
N SER A 58 -2.85 -3.89 -13.55
CA SER A 58 -2.81 -3.86 -15.00
C SER A 58 -2.01 -5.05 -15.50
N THR A 59 -2.57 -5.77 -16.46
CA THR A 59 -1.83 -6.78 -17.23
C THR A 59 -1.08 -6.06 -18.33
N VAL A 60 0.04 -5.42 -17.99
CA VAL A 60 0.96 -4.94 -19.02
C VAL A 60 1.57 -6.19 -19.66
N PRO A 61 1.39 -6.41 -20.97
CA PRO A 61 2.11 -7.51 -21.62
C PRO A 61 3.60 -7.26 -21.43
N ILE A 62 4.31 -8.27 -20.92
CA ILE A 62 5.77 -8.22 -20.84
C ILE A 62 6.25 -8.14 -22.29
N SER A 63 6.61 -6.95 -22.76
CA SER A 63 7.35 -6.83 -24.01
C SER A 63 8.71 -7.47 -23.75
N GLU A 64 8.90 -8.66 -24.33
CA GLU A 64 10.23 -9.28 -24.42
C GLU A 64 11.15 -8.29 -25.13
N ALA A 65 12.23 -7.90 -24.44
CA ALA A 65 13.30 -7.07 -24.97
C ALA A 65 14.28 -7.92 -25.77
#